data_AF-A0A2G6IEW6-F1
#
_entry.id   AF-A0A2G6IEW6-F1
#
_cell.length_a   1.000
_cell.length_b   1.000
_cell.length_c   1.000
_cell.angle_alpha   90.00
_cell.angle_beta   90.00
_cell.angle_gamma   90.00
#
_symmetry.space_group_name_H-M   'P 1'
#
loop_
_entity.id
_entity.type
_entity.pdbx_description
1 polymer ?
#
loop_
_entity_poly.entity_id
_entity_poly.type
_entity_poly.pdbx_seq_one_letter_code
_entity_poly.pdbx_strand_id
1 'polypeptide(L)'
;MSGQGWKYAAAAIVLLAGCGDPLRDVDRLSDIETVSPPENARAITANVSTTQRPGFFGMLFGNSDQGQGGPRVPPQEDAVARALEDATREQPPEPTNAAAPPPSRAGGLFGGLFGGGAAARTEPITVRTPTRPGRVGNGPDSQQIASGEKLPFGEIARVCDLRRSDRGTKIGEAGGITLWDPFPNSTAPRPHYLTGFPDGCARSFTAALAMFGAADMHETTRYSASGPYDAVDQAYEDVKSRVCRARRGQPCGDKMPRLERQLAFVSAYDSFGNSTNSAAFLIHAGKVLAATRRDR
;
A
#
# COMPACT_ATOMS: atom_id res chain seq x y z
N MET A 1 17.19 29.47 -85.55
CA MET A 1 17.00 28.60 -84.36
C MET A 1 17.75 29.25 -83.19
N SER A 2 17.49 30.50 -82.77
CA SER A 2 16.34 31.05 -82.02
C SER A 2 16.06 30.34 -80.68
N GLY A 3 16.24 31.05 -79.56
CA GLY A 3 15.67 30.68 -78.25
C GLY A 3 16.40 31.22 -77.02
N GLN A 4 16.14 32.48 -76.66
CA GLN A 4 16.57 33.15 -75.42
C GLN A 4 15.36 33.27 -74.47
N GLY A 5 15.58 33.16 -73.16
CA GLY A 5 14.57 33.36 -72.10
C GLY A 5 14.38 32.08 -71.29
N TRP A 6 14.61 32.04 -69.98
CA TRP A 6 13.68 32.63 -69.01
C TRP A 6 14.38 32.75 -67.65
N LYS A 7 14.70 33.99 -67.26
CA LYS A 7 14.90 34.39 -65.85
C LYS A 7 13.51 34.38 -65.18
N TYR A 8 13.45 34.21 -63.86
CA TYR A 8 12.24 34.10 -63.00
C TYR A 8 11.65 32.67 -62.95
N ALA A 9 11.53 31.97 -61.83
CA ALA A 9 10.98 32.42 -60.57
C ALA A 9 11.53 31.55 -59.44
N ALA A 10 12.11 32.21 -58.44
CA ALA A 10 12.22 31.66 -57.09
C ALA A 10 10.80 31.57 -56.52
N ALA A 11 10.21 30.38 -56.55
CA ALA A 11 8.99 30.09 -55.81
C ALA A 11 9.39 29.80 -54.36
N ALA A 12 9.26 30.82 -53.51
CA ALA A 12 9.31 30.71 -52.07
C ALA A 12 8.14 29.85 -51.58
N ILE A 13 8.41 28.61 -51.17
CA ILE A 13 7.45 27.80 -50.41
C ILE A 13 7.56 28.25 -48.95
N VAL A 14 6.71 29.20 -48.56
CA VAL A 14 6.46 29.54 -47.16
C VAL A 14 5.63 28.42 -46.55
N LEU A 15 6.27 27.49 -45.84
CA LEU A 15 5.59 26.57 -44.95
C LEU A 15 5.11 27.35 -43.71
N LEU A 16 3.83 27.71 -43.71
CA LEU A 16 3.12 28.18 -42.53
C LEU A 16 3.18 27.07 -41.46
N ALA A 17 4.06 27.25 -40.47
CA ALA A 17 4.00 26.55 -39.20
C ALA A 17 2.73 27.01 -38.48
N GLY A 18 1.65 26.25 -38.63
CA GLY A 18 0.47 26.40 -37.77
C GLY A 18 0.83 25.95 -36.36
N CYS A 19 1.02 26.91 -35.45
CA CYS A 19 0.90 26.65 -34.02
C CYS A 19 -0.58 26.32 -33.72
N GLY A 20 -0.96 25.05 -33.85
CA GLY A 20 -2.17 24.55 -33.22
C GLY A 20 -1.91 24.47 -31.72
N ASP A 21 -2.54 25.36 -30.96
CA ASP A 21 -2.54 25.31 -29.50
C ASP A 21 -3.51 24.20 -29.05
N PRO A 22 -3.01 23.05 -28.58
CA PRO A 22 -3.81 21.87 -28.27
C PRO A 22 -4.61 22.01 -26.96
N LEU A 23 -4.54 23.17 -26.30
CA LEU A 23 -5.23 23.46 -25.04
C LEU A 23 -6.36 24.48 -25.19
N ARG A 24 -6.70 24.87 -26.42
CA ARG A 24 -7.72 25.88 -26.68
C ARG A 24 -9.15 25.43 -26.33
N ASP A 25 -9.38 24.12 -26.29
CA ASP A 25 -10.67 23.50 -25.94
C ASP A 25 -10.70 22.94 -24.50
N VAL A 26 -9.71 23.28 -23.67
CA VAL A 26 -9.70 22.85 -22.26
C VAL A 26 -10.13 24.01 -21.39
N ASP A 27 -11.27 23.87 -20.72
CA ASP A 27 -11.78 24.84 -19.76
C ASP A 27 -10.71 25.18 -18.72
N ARG A 28 -10.45 26.47 -18.51
CA ARG A 28 -9.50 26.89 -17.49
C ARG A 28 -10.16 26.79 -16.13
N LEU A 29 -9.37 26.43 -15.12
CA LEU A 29 -9.81 26.41 -13.72
C LEU A 29 -10.34 27.77 -13.22
N SER A 30 -10.03 28.87 -13.93
CA SER A 30 -10.58 30.20 -13.69
C SER A 30 -12.03 30.38 -14.16
N ASP A 31 -12.49 29.52 -15.06
CA ASP A 31 -13.79 29.63 -15.74
C ASP A 31 -14.82 28.70 -15.10
N ILE A 32 -14.40 27.90 -14.12
CA ILE A 32 -15.27 27.10 -13.25
C ILE A 32 -15.79 28.02 -12.14
N GLU A 33 -17.06 28.37 -12.24
CA GLU A 33 -17.80 29.08 -11.21
C GLU A 33 -17.85 28.18 -9.95
N THR A 34 -16.96 28.42 -9.00
CA THR A 34 -16.98 27.72 -7.72
C THR A 34 -18.29 28.06 -7.01
N VAL A 35 -19.16 27.06 -6.86
CA VAL A 35 -20.37 27.16 -6.06
C VAL A 35 -19.98 27.64 -4.67
N SER A 36 -20.45 28.83 -4.30
CA SER A 36 -20.27 29.35 -2.95
C SER A 36 -20.80 28.33 -1.94
N PRO A 37 -20.03 27.94 -0.92
CA PRO A 37 -20.48 26.95 0.03
C PRO A 37 -21.74 27.45 0.76
N PRO A 38 -22.67 26.55 1.12
CA PRO A 38 -23.85 26.92 1.89
C PRO A 38 -23.45 27.61 3.21
N GLU A 39 -24.27 28.56 3.69
CA GLU A 39 -23.98 29.45 4.83
C GLU A 39 -23.59 28.72 6.14
N ASN A 40 -23.87 27.42 6.26
CA ASN A 40 -23.45 26.59 7.38
C ASN A 40 -21.95 26.23 7.39
N ALA A 41 -21.19 26.54 6.34
CA ALA A 41 -19.73 26.36 6.28
C ALA A 41 -18.92 27.59 6.70
N ARG A 42 -19.57 28.69 7.12
CA ARG A 42 -18.89 29.95 7.52
C ARG A 42 -18.46 30.00 8.99
N ALA A 43 -18.71 28.96 9.78
CA ALA A 43 -18.39 28.96 11.21
C ALA A 43 -16.93 28.60 11.57
N ILE A 44 -16.07 28.23 10.62
CA ILE A 44 -14.68 27.81 10.91
C ILE A 44 -13.62 28.83 10.46
N THR A 45 -13.97 29.82 9.62
CA THR A 45 -12.99 30.80 9.09
C THR A 45 -13.07 32.19 9.74
N ALA A 46 -13.80 32.36 10.85
CA ALA A 46 -13.88 33.64 11.54
C ALA A 46 -12.74 33.91 12.55
N ASN A 47 -11.85 32.94 12.83
CA ASN A 47 -10.81 33.07 13.86
C ASN A 47 -9.38 32.83 13.35
N VAL A 48 -9.07 33.22 12.12
CA VAL A 48 -7.66 33.43 11.73
C VAL A 48 -7.36 34.92 11.90
N SER A 49 -7.14 35.33 13.14
CA SER A 49 -6.46 36.58 13.42
C SER A 49 -5.00 36.42 13.00
N THR A 50 -4.62 37.09 11.92
CA THR A 50 -3.22 37.34 11.56
C THR A 50 -2.51 37.96 12.75
N THR A 51 -1.71 37.16 13.47
CA THR A 51 -0.81 37.69 14.50
C THR A 51 0.33 38.42 13.81
N GLN A 52 0.10 39.70 13.54
CA GLN A 52 1.11 40.63 13.07
C GLN A 52 2.15 40.80 14.18
N ARG A 53 3.37 40.31 13.93
CA ARG A 53 4.50 40.43 14.86
C ARG A 53 4.70 41.90 15.24
N PRO A 54 4.70 42.27 16.54
CA PRO A 54 4.98 43.65 16.93
C PRO A 54 6.45 43.97 16.62
N GLY A 55 6.66 45.03 15.84
CA GLY A 55 7.98 45.59 15.62
C GLY A 55 8.58 46.15 16.91
N PHE A 56 9.90 46.26 16.93
CA PHE A 56 10.77 46.62 18.06
C PHE A 56 10.49 47.99 18.73
N PHE A 57 9.52 48.76 18.26
CA PHE A 57 9.15 50.06 18.84
C PHE A 57 7.82 50.07 19.62
N GLY A 58 7.09 48.94 19.68
CA GLY A 58 5.81 48.85 20.40
C GLY A 58 5.90 48.73 21.92
N MET A 59 7.11 48.62 22.49
CA MET A 59 7.31 48.35 23.92
C MET A 59 7.55 49.61 24.77
N LEU A 60 7.33 50.82 24.21
CA LEU A 60 7.61 52.07 24.92
C LEU A 60 6.42 53.04 25.06
N PHE A 61 5.23 52.67 24.57
CA PHE A 61 4.01 53.44 24.81
C PHE A 61 2.91 52.51 25.28
N GLY A 62 2.96 52.17 26.57
CA GLY A 62 1.82 51.59 27.25
C GLY A 62 0.74 52.65 27.45
N ASN A 63 -0.51 52.28 27.18
CA ASN A 63 -1.61 52.79 27.98
C ASN A 63 -2.73 51.75 28.12
N SER A 64 -3.00 51.49 29.39
CA SER A 64 -4.20 51.01 30.06
C SER A 64 -5.51 51.20 29.27
N ASP A 65 -6.33 50.14 29.18
CA ASP A 65 -7.70 50.21 29.70
C ASP A 65 -8.38 48.84 29.82
N GLN A 66 -9.46 48.86 30.60
CA GLN A 66 -10.06 47.75 31.34
C GLN A 66 -10.98 46.80 30.56
N GLY A 67 -11.09 45.58 31.09
CA GLY A 67 -12.35 44.99 31.54
C GLY A 67 -13.36 44.52 30.48
N GLN A 68 -13.57 43.20 30.40
CA GLN A 68 -14.92 42.62 30.35
C GLN A 68 -14.87 41.10 30.56
N GLY A 69 -15.73 40.62 31.45
CA GLY A 69 -15.81 39.22 31.86
C GLY A 69 -16.38 38.29 30.79
N GLY A 70 -15.82 37.09 30.72
CA GLY A 70 -16.36 35.95 29.98
C GLY A 70 -16.69 34.78 30.90
N PRO A 71 -17.61 33.87 30.53
CA PRO A 71 -18.17 32.86 31.43
C PRO A 71 -17.16 31.79 31.83
N ARG A 72 -17.14 31.40 33.11
CA ARG A 72 -16.43 30.19 33.58
C ARG A 72 -17.20 28.95 33.12
N VAL A 73 -16.56 28.11 32.31
CA VAL A 73 -17.00 26.75 32.02
C VAL A 73 -16.42 25.82 33.10
N PRO A 74 -17.23 25.02 33.82
CA PRO A 74 -16.70 24.05 34.79
C PRO A 74 -16.06 22.82 34.08
N PRO A 75 -15.14 22.10 34.74
CA PRO A 75 -14.44 20.96 34.14
C PRO A 75 -15.39 19.79 33.84
N GLN A 76 -15.31 19.24 32.64
CA GLN A 76 -16.05 18.06 32.18
C GLN A 76 -15.36 16.76 32.60
N GLU A 77 -15.25 16.54 33.91
CA GLU A 77 -14.59 15.33 34.44
C GLU A 77 -15.59 14.28 34.95
N ASP A 78 -16.87 14.64 35.14
CA ASP A 78 -17.89 13.76 35.73
C ASP A 78 -18.81 13.05 34.71
N ALA A 79 -18.69 13.33 33.40
CA ALA A 79 -19.56 12.75 32.38
C ALA A 79 -19.08 11.39 31.84
N VAL A 80 -17.79 11.06 32.00
CA VAL A 80 -17.19 9.83 31.46
C VAL A 80 -17.37 8.65 32.44
N ALA A 81 -17.52 8.90 33.74
CA ALA A 81 -17.68 7.86 34.75
C ALA A 81 -19.07 7.20 34.76
N ARG A 82 -20.12 7.88 34.27
CA ARG A 82 -21.49 7.33 34.26
C ARG A 82 -21.87 6.55 32.99
N ALA A 83 -21.03 6.59 31.95
CA ALA A 83 -21.27 5.82 30.72
C ALA A 83 -20.68 4.40 30.76
N LEU A 84 -19.90 4.07 31.80
CA LEU A 84 -19.21 2.77 31.93
C LEU A 84 -19.97 1.75 32.80
N GLU A 85 -21.01 2.16 33.54
CA GLU A 85 -21.79 1.24 34.40
C GLU A 85 -23.03 0.65 33.71
N ASP A 86 -23.45 1.16 32.55
CA ASP A 86 -24.69 0.72 31.86
C ASP A 86 -24.45 -0.33 30.76
N ALA A 87 -23.19 -0.72 30.51
CA ALA A 87 -22.82 -1.73 29.50
C ALA A 87 -22.55 -3.14 30.09
N THR A 88 -22.70 -3.34 31.41
CA THR A 88 -22.38 -4.63 32.07
C THR A 88 -23.63 -5.34 32.60
N ARG A 89 -24.68 -5.41 31.79
CA ARG A 89 -25.83 -6.29 32.07
C ARG A 89 -26.26 -7.04 30.83
N GLU A 90 -25.35 -7.86 30.30
CA GLU A 90 -25.70 -8.85 29.30
C GLU A 90 -25.80 -10.22 29.97
N GLN A 91 -27.00 -10.78 29.88
CA GLN A 91 -27.45 -11.99 30.56
C GLN A 91 -26.83 -13.23 29.90
N PRO A 92 -26.29 -14.22 30.66
CA PRO A 92 -25.71 -15.41 30.07
C PRO A 92 -26.77 -16.29 29.39
N PRO A 93 -26.56 -16.80 28.16
CA PRO A 93 -27.45 -17.79 27.59
C PRO A 93 -27.26 -19.16 28.26
N GLU A 94 -28.37 -19.80 28.62
CA GLU A 94 -28.43 -21.16 29.13
C GLU A 94 -27.89 -22.19 28.09
N PRO A 95 -27.18 -23.24 28.53
CA PRO A 95 -26.70 -24.28 27.63
C PRO A 95 -27.84 -25.21 27.20
N THR A 96 -28.29 -25.06 25.96
CA THR A 96 -29.11 -26.07 25.27
C THR A 96 -28.22 -27.23 24.84
N ASN A 97 -28.46 -28.41 25.42
CA ASN A 97 -27.83 -29.67 25.04
C ASN A 97 -28.15 -30.03 23.58
N ALA A 98 -27.17 -29.91 22.69
CA ALA A 98 -27.25 -30.44 21.33
C ALA A 98 -26.83 -31.93 21.35
N ALA A 99 -27.79 -32.79 21.04
CA ALA A 99 -27.60 -34.22 20.89
C ALA A 99 -26.66 -34.56 19.71
N ALA A 100 -25.78 -35.52 19.92
CA ALA A 100 -24.87 -36.05 18.91
C ALA A 100 -25.63 -36.85 17.82
N PRO A 101 -25.25 -36.77 16.54
CA PRO A 101 -25.80 -37.64 15.50
C PRO A 101 -25.21 -39.07 15.58
N PRO A 102 -26.00 -40.13 15.35
CA PRO A 102 -25.51 -41.50 15.34
C PRO A 102 -24.69 -41.81 14.08
N PRO A 103 -23.72 -42.75 14.14
CA PRO A 103 -22.94 -43.15 12.97
C PRO A 103 -23.78 -44.04 12.04
N SER A 104 -24.04 -43.57 10.83
CA SER A 104 -24.59 -44.41 9.75
C SER A 104 -23.49 -45.29 9.15
N ARG A 105 -23.42 -46.54 9.62
CA ARG A 105 -22.85 -47.65 8.85
C ARG A 105 -23.98 -48.32 8.08
N ALA A 106 -24.03 -48.09 6.77
CA ALA A 106 -24.79 -48.93 5.86
C ALA A 106 -23.80 -49.71 4.99
N GLY A 107 -23.65 -51.00 5.30
CA GLY A 107 -22.97 -51.96 4.46
C GLY A 107 -23.78 -52.22 3.20
N GLY A 108 -23.15 -52.06 2.04
CA GLY A 108 -23.69 -52.43 0.73
C GLY A 108 -23.16 -53.80 0.28
N LEU A 109 -24.09 -54.73 0.08
CA LEU A 109 -23.91 -56.08 -0.45
C LEU A 109 -23.65 -56.09 -1.98
N PHE A 110 -22.47 -55.68 -2.43
CA PHE A 110 -22.01 -56.00 -3.79
C PHE A 110 -20.52 -56.37 -3.83
N GLY A 111 -20.04 -57.04 -2.79
CA GLY A 111 -18.74 -57.70 -2.78
C GLY A 111 -18.89 -59.14 -3.27
N GLY A 112 -18.49 -59.40 -4.52
CA GLY A 112 -18.28 -60.78 -4.96
C GLY A 112 -18.45 -61.01 -6.46
N LEU A 113 -17.50 -60.56 -7.29
CA LEU A 113 -17.03 -61.32 -8.44
C LEU A 113 -15.74 -60.71 -9.00
N PHE A 114 -14.72 -61.55 -9.21
CA PHE A 114 -13.37 -61.26 -9.71
C PHE A 114 -12.44 -60.60 -8.65
N GLY A 115 -11.57 -61.31 -7.92
CA GLY A 115 -10.77 -62.47 -8.31
C GLY A 115 -9.47 -62.00 -8.96
N GLY A 116 -8.47 -61.59 -8.15
CA GLY A 116 -7.14 -61.25 -8.65
C GLY A 116 -6.26 -60.63 -7.55
N GLY A 117 -5.36 -61.43 -6.99
CA GLY A 117 -4.55 -61.07 -5.83
C GLY A 117 -3.50 -60.00 -6.10
N ALA A 118 -3.34 -59.10 -5.12
CA ALA A 118 -2.07 -58.45 -4.82
C ALA A 118 -2.06 -58.16 -3.31
N ALA A 119 -1.06 -58.71 -2.62
CA ALA A 119 -0.86 -58.54 -1.19
C ALA A 119 -0.63 -57.06 -0.84
N ALA A 120 -1.64 -56.41 -0.27
CA ALA A 120 -1.49 -55.11 0.36
C ALA A 120 -0.90 -55.31 1.75
N ARG A 121 0.43 -55.11 1.85
CA ARG A 121 1.08 -54.77 3.11
C ARG A 121 0.35 -53.58 3.71
N THR A 122 -0.13 -53.75 4.94
CA THR A 122 -0.58 -52.65 5.81
C THR A 122 0.65 -51.80 6.15
N GLU A 123 1.00 -50.89 5.25
CA GLU A 123 1.86 -49.76 5.55
C GLU A 123 0.94 -48.64 6.09
N PRO A 124 1.26 -48.03 7.24
CA PRO A 124 0.52 -46.86 7.69
C PRO A 124 0.62 -45.78 6.61
N ILE A 125 -0.51 -45.13 6.32
CA ILE A 125 -0.57 -43.93 5.49
C ILE A 125 0.26 -42.86 6.21
N THR A 126 1.56 -42.80 5.92
CA THR A 126 2.34 -41.59 6.17
C THR A 126 1.76 -40.54 5.26
N VAL A 127 0.98 -39.64 5.83
CA VAL A 127 0.65 -38.35 5.23
C VAL A 127 1.96 -37.83 4.64
N ARG A 128 2.04 -37.76 3.31
CA ARG A 128 3.16 -37.10 2.64
C ARG A 128 3.05 -35.63 3.02
N THR A 129 3.79 -35.26 4.05
CA THR A 129 4.06 -33.87 4.40
C THR A 129 4.50 -33.18 3.13
N PRO A 130 3.83 -32.10 2.68
CA PRO A 130 4.34 -31.34 1.56
C PRO A 130 5.74 -30.85 1.94
N THR A 131 6.66 -31.05 1.00
CA THR A 131 7.84 -30.25 0.71
C THR A 131 8.49 -29.55 1.91
N ARG A 132 9.69 -30.05 2.28
CA ARG A 132 10.74 -29.37 3.07
C ARG A 132 10.31 -28.00 3.62
N PRO A 133 10.12 -27.82 4.94
CA PRO A 133 9.86 -26.49 5.50
C PRO A 133 10.91 -25.55 4.94
N GLY A 134 10.49 -24.65 4.06
CA GLY A 134 11.39 -23.75 3.36
C GLY A 134 12.22 -23.06 4.42
N ARG A 135 13.55 -23.13 4.32
CA ARG A 135 14.45 -22.55 5.31
C ARG A 135 13.92 -21.16 5.67
N VAL A 136 13.56 -20.97 6.94
CA VAL A 136 13.13 -19.67 7.44
C VAL A 136 14.32 -18.73 7.18
N GLY A 137 14.12 -17.75 6.31
CA GLY A 137 15.18 -16.80 5.98
C GLY A 137 15.33 -15.83 7.14
N ASN A 138 16.50 -15.19 7.26
CA ASN A 138 16.72 -14.12 8.24
C ASN A 138 16.25 -12.75 7.69
N GLY A 139 15.31 -12.74 6.76
CA GLY A 139 14.76 -11.52 6.17
C GLY A 139 13.69 -10.89 7.06
N PRO A 140 13.15 -9.72 6.68
CA PRO A 140 12.03 -9.11 7.37
C PRO A 140 10.80 -10.04 7.49
N ASP A 141 10.66 -10.98 6.56
CA ASP A 141 9.60 -11.98 6.46
C ASP A 141 9.92 -13.31 7.15
N SER A 142 10.80 -13.30 8.15
CA SER A 142 11.25 -14.51 8.86
C SER A 142 10.16 -15.18 9.71
N GLN A 143 9.18 -14.43 10.19
CA GLN A 143 8.06 -14.99 10.93
C GLN A 143 7.12 -15.78 10.00
N GLN A 144 6.55 -16.89 10.48
CA GLN A 144 5.44 -17.58 9.83
C GLN A 144 4.16 -17.35 10.65
N ILE A 145 3.07 -17.00 9.97
CA ILE A 145 1.74 -16.76 10.55
C ILE A 145 0.67 -17.58 9.84
N ALA A 146 -0.53 -17.64 10.43
CA ALA A 146 -1.69 -18.25 9.79
C ALA A 146 -2.29 -17.35 8.71
N SER A 147 -2.96 -17.96 7.73
CA SER A 147 -3.70 -17.19 6.73
C SER A 147 -4.80 -16.34 7.37
N GLY A 148 -4.90 -15.07 6.93
CA GLY A 148 -5.88 -14.11 7.42
C GLY A 148 -5.51 -13.38 8.71
N GLU A 149 -4.41 -13.76 9.36
CA GLU A 149 -3.90 -13.06 10.55
C GLU A 149 -3.47 -11.63 10.20
N LYS A 150 -3.86 -10.67 11.05
CA LYS A 150 -3.47 -9.26 10.91
C LYS A 150 -2.15 -9.03 11.63
N LEU A 151 -1.18 -8.48 10.91
CA LEU A 151 0.11 -8.07 11.43
C LEU A 151 0.09 -6.59 11.88
N PRO A 152 0.95 -6.21 12.83
CA PRO A 152 1.27 -4.80 13.05
C PRO A 152 1.66 -4.09 11.74
N PHE A 153 1.26 -2.83 11.60
CA PHE A 153 1.54 -2.06 10.39
C PHE A 153 3.05 -1.89 10.18
N GLY A 154 3.52 -2.19 8.97
CA GLY A 154 4.93 -2.17 8.58
C GLY A 154 5.65 -3.51 8.75
N GLU A 155 5.00 -4.52 9.30
CA GLU A 155 5.53 -5.88 9.36
C GLU A 155 5.10 -6.72 8.14
N ILE A 156 5.92 -7.72 7.83
CA ILE A 156 5.66 -8.69 6.77
C ILE A 156 6.02 -10.07 7.30
N ALA A 157 5.20 -11.07 7.02
CA ALA A 157 5.44 -12.44 7.46
C ALA A 157 5.10 -13.44 6.37
N ARG A 158 5.60 -14.66 6.51
CA ARG A 158 5.33 -15.79 5.62
C ARG A 158 4.00 -16.44 5.95
N VAL A 159 3.24 -16.82 4.92
CA VAL A 159 1.98 -17.56 5.01
C VAL A 159 2.04 -18.75 4.05
N CYS A 160 2.22 -19.95 4.59
CA CYS A 160 2.38 -21.17 3.80
C CYS A 160 1.09 -21.98 3.64
N ASP A 161 0.06 -21.69 4.44
CA ASP A 161 -1.25 -22.33 4.46
C ASP A 161 -2.30 -21.58 3.59
N LEU A 162 -1.92 -20.47 2.95
CA LEU A 162 -2.81 -19.67 2.10
C LEU A 162 -3.27 -20.44 0.85
N ARG A 163 -4.58 -20.71 0.76
CA ARG A 163 -5.17 -21.33 -0.42
C ARG A 163 -5.24 -20.34 -1.58
N ARG A 164 -5.26 -20.85 -2.82
CA ARG A 164 -5.37 -20.00 -4.01
C ARG A 164 -6.67 -19.18 -4.04
N SER A 165 -7.77 -19.76 -3.56
CA SER A 165 -9.08 -19.10 -3.45
C SER A 165 -9.07 -17.92 -2.48
N ASP A 166 -8.22 -17.98 -1.46
CA ASP A 166 -8.27 -17.06 -0.31
C ASP A 166 -7.37 -15.82 -0.53
N ARG A 167 -6.69 -15.75 -1.68
CA ARG A 167 -5.82 -14.63 -2.06
C ARG A 167 -6.61 -13.38 -2.42
N GLY A 168 -7.83 -13.54 -2.93
CA GLY A 168 -8.64 -12.44 -3.45
C GLY A 168 -8.27 -12.02 -4.86
N THR A 169 -8.36 -10.72 -5.10
CA THR A 169 -8.17 -10.09 -6.42
C THR A 169 -6.71 -9.74 -6.65
N LYS A 170 -6.20 -10.05 -7.84
CA LYS A 170 -4.87 -9.59 -8.29
C LYS A 170 -4.90 -8.09 -8.54
N ILE A 171 -4.05 -7.34 -7.85
CA ILE A 171 -3.93 -5.88 -7.97
C ILE A 171 -2.81 -5.48 -8.94
N GLY A 172 -1.74 -6.27 -9.01
CA GLY A 172 -0.63 -5.99 -9.91
C GLY A 172 0.46 -7.04 -9.87
N GLU A 173 1.47 -6.85 -10.71
CA GLU A 173 2.69 -7.66 -10.76
C GLU A 173 3.93 -6.80 -11.04
N ALA A 174 5.02 -7.06 -10.32
CA ALA A 174 6.33 -6.43 -10.55
C ALA A 174 7.44 -7.36 -10.05
N GLY A 175 8.60 -7.38 -10.72
CA GLY A 175 9.78 -8.12 -10.24
C GLY A 175 9.58 -9.63 -10.01
N GLY A 176 8.61 -10.25 -10.69
CA GLY A 176 8.21 -11.65 -10.47
C GLY A 176 7.31 -11.89 -9.25
N ILE A 177 6.80 -10.83 -8.63
CA ILE A 177 5.89 -10.85 -7.49
C ILE A 177 4.51 -10.39 -7.91
N THR A 178 3.48 -11.09 -7.47
CA THR A 178 2.07 -10.71 -7.64
C THR A 178 1.52 -10.18 -6.33
N LEU A 179 0.87 -9.02 -6.36
CA LEU A 179 0.13 -8.45 -5.23
C LEU A 179 -1.35 -8.81 -5.33
N TRP A 180 -1.90 -9.30 -4.23
CA TRP A 180 -3.29 -9.69 -4.08
C TRP A 180 -3.96 -8.94 -2.92
N ASP A 181 -5.24 -8.68 -3.10
CA ASP A 181 -6.11 -8.03 -2.13
C ASP A 181 -7.42 -8.83 -1.97
N PRO A 182 -7.68 -9.39 -0.79
CA PRO A 182 -8.94 -10.06 -0.46
C PRO A 182 -10.19 -9.19 -0.56
N PHE A 183 -10.07 -7.88 -0.32
CA PHE A 183 -11.21 -6.96 -0.24
C PHE A 183 -10.90 -5.62 -0.93
N PRO A 184 -10.72 -5.58 -2.27
CA PRO A 184 -10.24 -4.39 -2.98
C PRO A 184 -11.16 -3.17 -2.91
N ASN A 185 -12.44 -3.37 -2.60
CA ASN A 185 -13.43 -2.30 -2.46
C ASN A 185 -13.52 -1.77 -1.02
N SER A 186 -12.65 -2.22 -0.11
CA SER A 186 -12.60 -1.77 1.28
C SER A 186 -11.54 -0.69 1.48
N THR A 187 -11.84 0.26 2.37
CA THR A 187 -10.89 1.26 2.87
C THR A 187 -10.29 0.89 4.22
N ALA A 188 -10.72 -0.23 4.83
CA ALA A 188 -10.24 -0.68 6.14
C ALA A 188 -8.91 -1.45 6.03
N PRO A 189 -8.03 -1.36 7.05
CA PRO A 189 -6.81 -2.15 7.12
C PRO A 189 -7.07 -3.66 7.17
N ARG A 190 -6.39 -4.40 6.28
CA ARG A 190 -6.58 -5.83 6.07
C ARG A 190 -5.29 -6.52 5.62
N PRO A 191 -5.22 -7.85 5.71
CA PRO A 191 -4.13 -8.61 5.12
C PRO A 191 -4.13 -8.47 3.59
N HIS A 192 -2.99 -8.06 3.05
CA HIS A 192 -2.65 -8.22 1.64
C HIS A 192 -1.71 -9.41 1.47
N TYR A 193 -1.60 -9.94 0.26
CA TYR A 193 -0.73 -11.07 -0.03
C TYR A 193 0.20 -10.82 -1.21
N LEU A 194 1.46 -11.23 -1.05
CA LEU A 194 2.46 -11.27 -2.11
C LEU A 194 2.78 -12.73 -2.45
N THR A 195 2.75 -13.08 -3.72
CA THR A 195 3.14 -14.42 -4.21
C THR A 195 4.22 -14.34 -5.27
N GLY A 196 4.89 -15.45 -5.57
CA GLY A 196 6.03 -15.48 -6.53
C GLY A 196 7.38 -15.78 -5.85
N PHE A 197 7.37 -16.04 -4.55
CA PHE A 197 8.55 -16.43 -3.78
C PHE A 197 8.98 -17.88 -4.11
N PRO A 198 10.29 -18.16 -4.12
CA PRO A 198 10.83 -19.47 -4.50
C PRO A 198 10.55 -20.57 -3.48
N ASP A 199 10.18 -20.23 -2.24
CA ASP A 199 9.75 -21.20 -1.23
C ASP A 199 8.27 -21.59 -1.34
N GLY A 200 7.54 -21.03 -2.32
CA GLY A 200 6.14 -21.35 -2.59
C GLY A 200 5.14 -20.74 -1.58
N CYS A 201 5.62 -20.11 -0.51
CA CYS A 201 4.76 -19.47 0.48
C CYS A 201 4.46 -18.01 0.10
N ALA A 202 3.23 -17.57 0.36
CA ALA A 202 2.90 -16.16 0.25
C ALA A 202 3.59 -15.36 1.36
N ARG A 203 3.72 -14.05 1.16
CA ARG A 203 3.98 -13.09 2.24
C ARG A 203 2.70 -12.32 2.51
N SER A 204 2.42 -12.05 3.77
CA SER A 204 1.32 -11.19 4.18
C SER A 204 1.82 -9.99 4.95
N PHE A 205 1.11 -8.89 4.79
CA PHE A 205 1.31 -7.63 5.50
C PHE A 205 -0.07 -6.94 5.63
N THR A 206 -0.22 -6.05 6.61
CA THR A 206 -1.48 -5.33 6.81
C THR A 206 -1.41 -3.93 6.22
N ALA A 207 -2.43 -3.55 5.45
CA ALA A 207 -2.58 -2.20 4.90
C ALA A 207 -4.05 -1.90 4.58
N ALA A 208 -4.40 -0.62 4.47
CA ALA A 208 -5.67 -0.19 3.87
C ALA A 208 -5.58 -0.14 2.34
N LEU A 209 -4.38 0.17 1.81
CA LEU A 209 -4.05 0.21 0.39
C LEU A 209 -2.61 -0.24 0.19
N ALA A 210 -2.35 -1.02 -0.86
CA ALA A 210 -1.02 -1.41 -1.27
C ALA A 210 -0.85 -1.29 -2.79
N MET A 211 0.35 -0.89 -3.22
CA MET A 211 0.66 -0.71 -4.63
C MET A 211 2.14 -0.97 -4.91
N PHE A 212 2.46 -1.34 -6.14
CA PHE A 212 3.83 -1.40 -6.59
C PHE A 212 4.36 0.00 -6.91
N GLY A 213 5.60 0.27 -6.52
CA GLY A 213 6.39 1.41 -6.96
C GLY A 213 7.38 1.01 -8.05
N ALA A 214 7.68 1.93 -8.96
CA ALA A 214 8.72 1.76 -9.97
C ALA A 214 10.10 2.21 -9.42
N ALA A 215 11.17 1.60 -9.93
CA ALA A 215 12.51 1.85 -9.41
C ALA A 215 13.05 3.21 -9.87
N ASP A 216 12.68 3.66 -11.07
CA ASP A 216 12.96 4.99 -11.59
C ASP A 216 12.29 6.11 -10.77
N MET A 217 11.05 5.91 -10.33
CA MET A 217 10.34 6.83 -9.45
C MET A 217 10.97 6.88 -8.07
N HIS A 218 11.46 5.74 -7.58
CA HIS A 218 12.24 5.71 -6.34
C HIS A 218 13.53 6.54 -6.46
N GLU A 219 14.32 6.37 -7.53
CA GLU A 219 15.53 7.19 -7.75
C GLU A 219 15.21 8.68 -7.81
N THR A 220 14.21 9.05 -8.62
CA THR A 220 13.79 10.45 -8.79
C THR A 220 13.38 11.08 -7.46
N THR A 221 12.58 10.37 -6.67
CA THR A 221 12.12 10.85 -5.36
C THR A 221 13.24 10.88 -4.34
N ARG A 222 14.08 9.83 -4.28
CA ARG A 222 15.15 9.69 -3.29
C ARG A 222 16.27 10.70 -3.51
N TYR A 223 16.64 10.99 -4.75
CA TYR A 223 17.75 11.90 -5.04
C TYR A 223 17.36 13.37 -5.00
N SER A 224 16.05 13.68 -5.07
CA SER A 224 15.53 15.02 -4.79
C SER A 224 15.23 15.25 -3.30
N ALA A 225 15.01 14.19 -2.52
CA ALA A 225 14.71 14.28 -1.09
C ALA A 225 15.94 14.54 -0.22
N SER A 226 15.80 15.45 0.75
CA SER A 226 16.72 15.59 1.88
C SER A 226 16.39 14.58 2.99
N GLY A 227 17.37 14.28 3.85
CA GLY A 227 17.20 13.37 4.99
C GLY A 227 17.94 12.04 4.84
N PRO A 228 18.02 11.25 5.94
CA PRO A 228 18.76 10.00 5.96
C PRO A 228 18.14 8.95 5.03
N TYR A 229 18.94 7.95 4.68
CA TYR A 229 18.50 6.78 3.94
C TYR A 229 17.94 5.76 4.93
N ASP A 230 16.72 5.29 4.69
CA ASP A 230 16.12 4.20 5.45
C ASP A 230 16.66 2.82 5.00
N ALA A 231 16.18 1.74 5.63
CA ALA A 231 16.62 0.37 5.32
C ALA A 231 16.29 -0.05 3.87
N VAL A 232 15.17 0.43 3.32
CA VAL A 232 14.75 0.17 1.94
C VAL A 232 15.64 0.93 0.97
N ASP A 233 15.93 2.20 1.26
CA ASP A 233 16.84 3.04 0.46
C ASP A 233 18.24 2.39 0.42
N GLN A 234 18.76 1.93 1.55
CA GLN A 234 20.07 1.27 1.62
C GLN A 234 20.10 -0.03 0.82
N ALA A 235 19.09 -0.89 1.02
CA ALA A 235 19.00 -2.15 0.28
C ALA A 235 18.84 -1.92 -1.23
N TYR A 236 18.14 -0.87 -1.64
CA TYR A 236 18.02 -0.48 -3.04
C TYR A 236 19.37 -0.09 -3.63
N GLU A 237 20.13 0.79 -2.97
CA GLU A 237 21.45 1.22 -3.43
C GLU A 237 22.43 0.04 -3.54
N ASP A 238 22.32 -0.95 -2.64
CA ASP A 238 23.11 -2.19 -2.70
C ASP A 238 22.74 -3.07 -3.89
N VAL A 239 21.45 -3.21 -4.20
CA VAL A 239 21.01 -3.96 -5.40
C VAL A 239 21.43 -3.20 -6.67
N LYS A 240 21.14 -1.91 -6.73
CA LYS A 240 21.45 -1.04 -7.88
C LYS A 240 22.95 -1.02 -8.18
N SER A 241 23.82 -0.90 -7.17
CA SER A 241 25.27 -0.92 -7.39
C SER A 241 25.76 -2.23 -8.01
N ARG A 242 25.14 -3.37 -7.66
CA ARG A 242 25.47 -4.68 -8.24
C ARG A 242 24.94 -4.86 -9.66
N VAL A 243 23.69 -4.46 -9.91
CA VAL A 243 23.02 -4.66 -11.21
C VAL A 243 23.45 -3.60 -12.22
N CYS A 244 23.41 -2.33 -11.81
CA CYS A 244 23.64 -1.18 -12.67
C CYS A 244 25.11 -0.75 -12.73
N ARG A 245 25.91 -1.09 -11.71
CA ARG A 245 27.28 -0.57 -11.50
C ARG A 245 27.32 0.95 -11.28
N ALA A 246 26.21 1.53 -10.86
CA ALA A 246 26.10 2.93 -10.47
C ALA A 246 26.60 3.14 -9.04
N ARG A 247 27.19 4.32 -8.76
CA ARG A 247 27.55 4.71 -7.40
C ARG A 247 26.29 5.07 -6.61
N ARG A 248 26.44 5.18 -5.28
CA ARG A 248 25.36 5.63 -4.42
C ARG A 248 24.86 7.02 -4.85
N GLY A 249 23.55 7.21 -4.92
CA GLY A 249 22.93 8.48 -5.32
C GLY A 249 23.00 8.81 -6.81
N GLN A 250 23.56 7.93 -7.65
CA GLN A 250 23.53 8.07 -9.11
C GLN A 250 22.46 7.15 -9.72
N PRO A 251 21.73 7.60 -10.74
CA PRO A 251 20.69 6.78 -11.36
C PRO A 251 21.25 5.53 -12.04
N CYS A 252 20.43 4.47 -12.13
CA CYS A 252 20.78 3.22 -12.81
C CYS A 252 20.95 3.40 -14.33
N GLY A 253 20.31 4.41 -14.92
CA GLY A 253 20.35 4.72 -16.35
C GLY A 253 19.79 3.59 -17.21
N ASP A 254 20.45 3.30 -18.33
CA ASP A 254 19.99 2.32 -19.35
C ASP A 254 19.82 0.88 -18.83
N LYS A 255 20.32 0.57 -17.63
CA LYS A 255 20.18 -0.74 -17.00
C LYS A 255 18.91 -0.85 -16.16
N MET A 256 18.08 0.20 -16.09
CA MET A 256 16.84 0.18 -15.30
C MET A 256 15.91 -0.99 -15.68
N PRO A 257 15.64 -1.28 -16.96
CA PRO A 257 14.78 -2.43 -17.32
C PRO A 257 15.36 -3.78 -16.88
N ARG A 258 16.68 -3.89 -16.71
CA ARG A 258 17.31 -5.09 -16.15
C ARG A 258 17.08 -5.20 -14.65
N LEU A 259 17.14 -4.09 -13.92
CA LEU A 259 16.89 -4.03 -12.49
C LEU A 259 15.43 -4.41 -12.18
N GLU A 260 14.47 -3.79 -12.86
CA GLU A 260 13.04 -3.93 -12.57
C GLU A 260 12.46 -5.32 -12.89
N ARG A 261 13.12 -6.10 -13.77
CA ARG A 261 12.71 -7.50 -14.04
C ARG A 261 12.73 -8.39 -12.81
N GLN A 262 13.52 -8.05 -11.80
CA GLN A 262 13.66 -8.85 -10.58
C GLN A 262 13.45 -8.02 -9.31
N LEU A 263 13.07 -6.75 -9.44
CA LEU A 263 12.88 -5.84 -8.32
C LEU A 263 11.41 -5.46 -8.20
N ALA A 264 10.89 -5.48 -6.99
CA ALA A 264 9.58 -4.95 -6.67
C ALA A 264 9.68 -4.06 -5.43
N PHE A 265 9.21 -2.83 -5.56
CA PHE A 265 8.89 -1.98 -4.43
C PHE A 265 7.41 -2.14 -4.11
N VAL A 266 7.09 -2.48 -2.88
CA VAL A 266 5.70 -2.46 -2.41
C VAL A 266 5.55 -1.32 -1.42
N SER A 267 4.67 -0.38 -1.74
CA SER A 267 4.24 0.68 -0.82
C SER A 267 2.91 0.29 -0.20
N ALA A 268 2.84 0.35 1.12
CA ALA A 268 1.66 0.05 1.93
C ALA A 268 1.26 1.29 2.73
N TYR A 269 -0.04 1.56 2.80
CA TYR A 269 -0.60 2.71 3.51
C TYR A 269 -1.52 2.21 4.62
N ASP A 270 -1.37 2.79 5.82
CA ASP A 270 -2.15 2.39 6.99
C ASP A 270 -3.62 2.83 6.89
N SER A 271 -3.90 3.91 6.16
CA SER A 271 -5.26 4.43 5.96
C SER A 271 -5.46 4.91 4.53
N PHE A 272 -6.72 4.92 4.10
CA PHE A 272 -7.09 5.42 2.78
C PHE A 272 -7.07 6.95 2.77
N GLY A 273 -6.47 7.57 1.74
CA GLY A 273 -6.44 9.02 1.56
C GLY A 273 -5.38 9.77 2.38
N ASN A 274 -4.59 9.09 3.22
CA ASN A 274 -3.48 9.66 3.97
C ASN A 274 -2.17 8.93 3.64
N SER A 275 -1.10 9.69 3.36
CA SER A 275 0.23 9.16 3.02
C SER A 275 1.28 9.35 4.11
N THR A 276 0.91 9.98 5.24
CA THR A 276 1.82 10.31 6.34
C THR A 276 2.38 9.07 7.02
N ASN A 277 1.55 8.03 7.17
CA ASN A 277 1.94 6.74 7.74
C ASN A 277 1.96 5.70 6.62
N SER A 278 3.17 5.32 6.22
CA SER A 278 3.39 4.34 5.16
C SER A 278 4.43 3.31 5.56
N ALA A 279 4.42 2.17 4.88
CA ALA A 279 5.47 1.18 4.96
C ALA A 279 5.95 0.84 3.54
N ALA A 280 7.22 0.48 3.43
CA ALA A 280 7.80 0.03 2.19
C ALA A 280 8.52 -1.30 2.37
N PHE A 281 8.37 -2.17 1.37
CA PHE A 281 9.05 -3.45 1.29
C PHE A 281 9.84 -3.50 -0.02
N LEU A 282 11.13 -3.80 0.08
CA LEU A 282 11.98 -4.05 -1.08
C LEU A 282 12.13 -5.54 -1.31
N ILE A 283 11.72 -6.00 -2.48
CA ILE A 283 11.84 -7.40 -2.88
C ILE A 283 12.75 -7.47 -4.09
N HIS A 284 13.77 -8.33 -4.02
CA HIS A 284 14.66 -8.58 -5.15
C HIS A 284 14.89 -10.08 -5.31
N ALA A 285 14.74 -10.59 -6.54
CA ALA A 285 14.94 -11.98 -6.89
C ALA A 285 14.18 -12.95 -5.95
N GLY A 286 12.91 -12.63 -5.66
CA GLY A 286 12.05 -13.45 -4.81
C GLY A 286 12.43 -13.48 -3.33
N LYS A 287 13.11 -12.45 -2.82
CA LYS A 287 13.44 -12.31 -1.39
C LYS A 287 13.08 -10.92 -0.88
N VAL A 288 12.44 -10.85 0.28
CA VAL A 288 12.27 -9.58 0.99
C VAL A 288 13.63 -9.17 1.55
N LEU A 289 14.20 -8.08 1.04
CA LEU A 289 15.51 -7.59 1.45
C LEU A 289 15.43 -6.61 2.61
N ALA A 290 14.42 -5.75 2.60
CA ALA A 290 14.21 -4.72 3.61
C ALA A 290 12.74 -4.39 3.76
N ALA A 291 12.38 -3.98 4.96
CA ALA A 291 11.10 -3.41 5.33
C ALA A 291 11.37 -2.14 6.15
N THR A 292 10.57 -1.10 5.96
CA THR A 292 10.66 0.11 6.79
C THR A 292 9.27 0.71 6.94
N ARG A 293 8.97 1.21 8.14
CA ARG A 293 7.86 2.13 8.35
C ARG A 293 8.35 3.56 8.18
N ARG A 294 7.48 4.43 7.69
CA ARG A 294 7.71 5.86 7.53
C ARG A 294 6.55 6.60 8.15
N ASP A 295 6.87 7.36 9.18
CA ASP A 295 5.97 8.26 9.86
C ASP A 295 6.52 9.66 9.53
N ARG A 296 5.76 10.48 8.80
CA ARG A 296 6.18 11.84 8.39
C ARG A 296 5.47 12.95 9.14
#